data_AF-A0A1Q8ZUM2-F1
#
_entry.id   AF-A0A1Q8ZUM2-F1
#
_cell.length_a   1.000
_cell.length_b   1.000
_cell.length_c   1.000
_cell.angle_alpha   90.00
_cell.angle_beta   90.00
_cell.angle_gamma   90.00
#
_symmetry.space_group_name_H-M   'P 1'
#
loop_
_entity.id
_entity.type
_entity.pdbx_description
1 polymer ?
#
loop_
_entity_poly.entity_id
_entity_poly.type
_entity_poly.pdbx_seq_one_letter_code
_entity_poly.pdbx_strand_id
1 'polypeptide(L)'
;MFVTPAYAEEAPATAVTHTETGVPHGAEHGKGVFPPFDHTTFASQLLWLVITFGVFYVLMQRVIVPRVGGILENRHDRIAQDIEEARRLKAESDAAVEGYEKELSAAKAKGVQIASAAREAAKAEATAERTAVEAELAKKIAEAEASIADMKAKAIAEVDTIATETVAVIVEQLTGKPLSPADAAAAVTAEKRG
;
A
#
# COMPACT_ATOMS: atom_id res chain seq x y z
N MET A 1 -16.79 94.64 -4.00
CA MET A 1 -16.48 96.07 -3.85
C MET A 1 -17.70 96.84 -4.34
N PHE A 2 -18.25 97.76 -3.54
CA PHE A 2 -19.55 98.42 -3.74
C PHE A 2 -20.76 97.43 -3.66
N VAL A 3 -21.91 97.69 -3.02
CA VAL A 3 -22.61 98.89 -2.48
C VAL A 3 -23.56 99.59 -3.48
N THR A 4 -24.84 99.52 -3.10
CA THR A 4 -26.12 100.13 -3.54
C THR A 4 -26.08 101.61 -4.01
N PRO A 5 -27.04 102.05 -4.86
CA PRO A 5 -28.39 102.51 -4.41
C PRO A 5 -29.55 101.82 -5.21
N ALA A 6 -30.87 101.88 -4.92
CA ALA A 6 -31.81 102.94 -4.45
C ALA A 6 -31.96 104.09 -5.48
N TYR A 7 -33.09 104.78 -5.74
CA TYR A 7 -34.52 104.83 -5.32
C TYR A 7 -35.28 105.56 -6.49
N ALA A 8 -36.59 105.52 -6.79
CA ALA A 8 -37.86 105.11 -6.15
C ALA A 8 -38.65 104.14 -7.11
N GLU A 9 -39.89 103.64 -6.95
CA GLU A 9 -41.09 103.88 -6.11
C GLU A 9 -42.18 104.86 -6.64
N GLU A 10 -43.28 104.32 -7.22
CA GLU A 10 -44.65 104.91 -7.20
C GLU A 10 -45.71 103.78 -7.14
N ALA A 11 -46.92 104.06 -6.62
CA ALA A 11 -47.99 103.11 -6.24
C ALA A 11 -49.38 103.67 -6.68
N PRO A 12 -50.57 103.08 -6.38
CA PRO A 12 -50.89 101.92 -5.53
C PRO A 12 -52.00 100.98 -6.11
N ALA A 13 -52.69 100.24 -5.21
CA ALA A 13 -53.88 99.41 -5.41
C ALA A 13 -53.65 98.02 -6.07
N THR A 14 -54.21 96.91 -5.57
CA THR A 14 -55.10 96.69 -4.40
C THR A 14 -54.91 95.28 -3.78
N ALA A 15 -55.66 94.99 -2.72
CA ALA A 15 -55.83 93.69 -2.05
C ALA A 15 -56.05 92.50 -3.05
N VAL A 16 -55.83 91.23 -2.70
CA VAL A 16 -56.37 90.52 -1.51
C VAL A 16 -55.43 89.46 -0.92
N THR A 17 -55.35 89.44 0.41
CA THR A 17 -54.92 88.28 1.21
C THR A 17 -56.12 87.43 1.67
N HIS A 18 -56.18 86.19 1.21
CA HIS A 18 -56.87 85.08 1.90
C HIS A 18 -55.75 84.15 2.41
N THR A 19 -55.54 83.90 3.70
CA THR A 19 -56.37 84.10 4.91
C THR A 19 -57.63 83.24 4.98
N GLU A 20 -57.60 82.29 5.91
CA GLU A 20 -58.67 81.44 6.45
C GLU A 20 -59.40 80.46 5.53
N THR A 21 -59.26 79.17 5.88
CA THR A 21 -60.43 78.28 6.01
C THR A 21 -60.56 77.91 7.49
N GLY A 22 -61.06 78.86 8.31
CA GLY A 22 -61.54 78.50 9.63
C GLY A 22 -62.78 77.61 9.49
N VAL A 23 -62.76 76.42 10.09
CA VAL A 23 -63.98 75.60 10.18
C VAL A 23 -64.87 76.25 11.24
N PRO A 24 -66.08 76.75 10.89
CA PRO A 24 -66.92 77.43 11.86
C PRO A 24 -67.42 76.43 12.90
N HIS A 25 -67.09 76.67 14.17
CA HIS A 25 -67.66 75.92 15.29
C HIS A 25 -69.15 76.31 15.47
N GLY A 26 -70.02 75.65 14.69
CA GLY A 26 -71.42 75.50 15.05
C GLY A 26 -71.50 74.77 16.40
N ALA A 27 -72.14 75.39 17.39
CA ALA A 27 -72.00 74.98 18.78
C ALA A 27 -72.93 73.81 19.17
N GLU A 28 -72.38 72.59 19.15
CA GLU A 28 -72.79 71.52 20.07
C GLU A 28 -71.56 71.00 20.84
N HIS A 29 -71.77 70.57 22.09
CA HIS A 29 -70.69 70.26 23.02
C HIS A 29 -70.16 68.82 22.88
N GLY A 30 -68.94 68.68 22.35
CA GLY A 30 -68.18 67.42 22.37
C GLY A 30 -66.76 67.62 22.91
N LYS A 31 -66.28 66.71 23.78
CA LYS A 31 -64.89 66.71 24.26
C LYS A 31 -63.94 66.18 23.18
N GLY A 32 -63.52 67.05 22.26
CA GLY A 32 -62.59 66.70 21.18
C GLY A 32 -61.21 66.28 21.71
N VAL A 33 -60.78 65.06 21.36
CA VAL A 33 -59.41 64.56 21.58
C VAL A 33 -58.50 65.08 20.46
N PHE A 34 -57.19 65.20 20.72
CA PHE A 34 -56.21 65.55 19.68
C PHE A 34 -56.28 64.52 18.53
N PRO A 35 -56.51 64.93 17.26
CA PRO A 35 -56.96 64.01 16.20
C PRO A 35 -56.19 62.69 16.01
N PRO A 36 -54.84 62.63 16.03
CA PRO A 36 -54.12 61.35 15.88
C PRO A 36 -54.15 60.46 17.14
N PHE A 37 -54.76 60.90 18.24
CA PHE A 37 -55.02 60.11 19.44
C PHE A 37 -56.51 59.83 19.67
N ASP A 38 -57.38 60.06 18.68
CA ASP A 38 -58.80 59.72 18.80
C ASP A 38 -59.01 58.20 18.85
N HIS A 39 -59.23 57.70 20.07
CA HIS A 39 -59.45 56.30 20.40
C HIS A 39 -60.63 55.64 19.65
N THR A 40 -61.59 56.41 19.12
CA THR A 40 -62.70 55.86 18.32
C THR A 40 -62.19 55.19 17.04
N THR A 41 -61.09 55.69 16.47
CA THR A 41 -60.48 55.15 15.25
C THR A 41 -59.65 53.88 15.49
N PHE A 42 -59.14 53.69 16.71
CA PHE A 42 -58.20 52.62 17.05
C PHE A 42 -58.80 51.21 16.82
N ALA A 43 -60.11 51.03 17.05
CA ALA A 43 -60.78 49.75 16.81
C ALA A 43 -60.72 49.33 15.33
N SER A 44 -60.87 50.28 14.40
CA SER A 44 -60.77 50.03 12.95
C SER A 44 -59.33 49.77 12.52
N GLN A 45 -58.37 50.52 13.07
CA GLN A 45 -56.94 50.31 12.83
C GLN A 45 -56.47 48.94 13.33
N LEU A 46 -56.87 48.53 14.54
CA LEU A 46 -56.56 47.22 15.11
C LEU A 46 -57.22 46.08 14.33
N LEU A 47 -58.46 46.25 13.86
CA LEU A 47 -59.13 45.26 13.00
C LEU A 47 -58.35 45.05 11.69
N TRP A 48 -57.98 46.12 10.99
CA TRP A 48 -57.18 46.02 9.76
C TRP A 48 -55.75 45.53 9.99
N LEU A 49 -55.13 45.87 11.13
CA LEU A 49 -53.84 45.32 11.54
C LEU A 49 -53.93 43.80 11.73
N VAL A 50 -54.95 43.29 12.44
CA VAL A 50 -55.15 41.85 12.66
C VAL A 50 -55.45 41.13 11.35
N ILE A 51 -56.25 41.71 10.45
CA ILE A 51 -56.53 41.13 9.12
C ILE A 51 -55.26 41.04 8.28
N THR A 52 -54.52 42.14 8.12
CA THR A 52 -53.31 42.18 7.28
C THR A 52 -52.16 41.36 7.86
N PHE A 53 -51.93 41.44 9.18
CA PHE A 53 -50.95 40.61 9.88
C PHE A 53 -51.33 39.12 9.84
N GLY A 54 -52.61 38.78 9.98
CA GLY A 54 -53.10 37.40 9.87
C GLY A 54 -52.87 36.80 8.50
N VAL A 55 -53.19 37.54 7.42
CA VAL A 55 -52.90 37.12 6.03
C VAL A 55 -51.39 36.96 5.80
N PHE A 56 -50.57 37.90 6.29
CA PHE A 56 -49.11 37.82 6.18
C PHE A 56 -48.52 36.65 6.98
N TYR A 57 -49.03 36.39 8.18
CA TYR A 57 -48.62 35.26 9.03
C TYR A 57 -48.95 33.93 8.35
N VAL A 58 -50.16 33.77 7.80
CA VAL A 58 -50.54 32.57 7.05
C VAL A 58 -49.64 32.40 5.81
N LEU A 59 -49.32 33.47 5.07
CA LEU A 59 -48.39 33.41 3.95
C LEU A 59 -46.98 32.96 4.37
N MET A 60 -46.46 33.52 5.46
CA MET A 60 -45.18 33.17 6.07
C MET A 60 -45.13 31.68 6.46
N GLN A 61 -46.13 31.22 7.20
CA GLN A 61 -46.29 29.83 7.65
C GLN A 61 -46.47 28.84 6.49
N ARG A 62 -47.23 29.21 5.45
CA ARG A 62 -47.59 28.32 4.34
C ARG A 62 -46.55 28.25 3.23
N VAL A 63 -45.69 29.27 3.08
CA VAL A 63 -44.75 29.38 1.94
C VAL A 63 -43.29 29.51 2.36
N ILE A 64 -42.96 30.33 3.36
CA ILE A 64 -41.56 30.65 3.70
C ILE A 64 -41.00 29.59 4.65
N VAL A 65 -41.70 29.27 5.73
CA VAL A 65 -41.31 28.21 6.68
C VAL A 65 -41.02 26.87 5.99
N PRO A 66 -41.90 26.28 5.16
CA PRO A 66 -41.62 25.00 4.50
C PRO A 66 -40.48 25.07 3.47
N ARG A 67 -40.22 26.23 2.84
CA ARG A 67 -39.08 26.39 1.93
C ARG A 67 -37.75 26.43 2.68
N VAL A 68 -37.68 27.14 3.81
CA VAL A 68 -36.48 27.14 4.66
C VAL A 68 -36.25 25.76 5.26
N GLY A 69 -37.31 25.09 5.71
CA GLY A 69 -37.27 23.71 6.19
C GLY A 69 -36.70 22.74 5.14
N GLY A 70 -37.24 22.74 3.92
CA GLY A 70 -36.76 21.87 2.84
C GLY A 70 -35.31 22.12 2.41
N ILE A 71 -34.81 23.36 2.52
CA ILE A 71 -33.38 23.67 2.28
C ILE A 71 -32.51 23.14 3.42
N LEU A 72 -32.98 23.22 4.67
CA LEU A 72 -32.25 22.70 5.82
C LEU A 72 -32.20 21.17 5.79
N GLU A 73 -33.32 20.51 5.49
CA GLU A 73 -33.43 19.06 5.35
C GLU A 73 -32.52 18.54 4.23
N ASN A 74 -32.59 19.13 3.03
CA ASN A 74 -31.74 18.73 1.90
C ASN A 74 -30.23 18.87 2.21
N ARG A 75 -29.84 19.86 3.01
CA ARG A 75 -28.46 20.00 3.50
C ARG A 75 -28.11 18.96 4.56
N HIS A 76 -29.02 18.66 5.46
CA HIS A 76 -28.84 17.63 6.48
C HIS A 76 -28.70 16.24 5.84
N ASP A 77 -29.63 15.87 4.94
CA ASP A 77 -29.61 14.63 4.16
C ASP A 77 -28.31 14.47 3.39
N ARG A 78 -27.88 15.52 2.66
CA ARG A 78 -26.64 15.43 1.90
C ARG A 78 -25.41 15.30 2.81
N ILE A 79 -25.34 16.02 3.93
CA ILE A 79 -24.26 15.85 4.91
C ILE A 79 -24.27 14.44 5.51
N ALA A 80 -25.44 13.86 5.79
CA ALA A 80 -25.55 12.49 6.28
C ALA A 80 -25.10 11.45 5.22
N GLN A 81 -25.46 11.66 3.95
CA GLN A 81 -25.02 10.84 2.81
C GLN A 81 -23.50 10.97 2.59
N ASP A 82 -22.96 12.20 2.56
CA ASP A 82 -21.53 12.50 2.42
C ASP A 82 -20.71 11.82 3.55
N ILE A 83 -21.23 11.83 4.79
CA ILE A 83 -20.59 11.18 5.95
C ILE A 83 -20.65 9.65 5.85
N GLU A 84 -21.79 9.07 5.43
CA GLU A 84 -21.93 7.62 5.35
C GLU A 84 -21.17 7.03 4.15
N GLU A 85 -21.09 7.73 3.02
CA GLU A 85 -20.20 7.37 1.93
C GLU A 85 -18.73 7.49 2.34
N ALA A 86 -18.33 8.56 3.06
CA ALA A 86 -16.97 8.67 3.59
C ALA A 86 -16.62 7.52 4.57
N ARG A 87 -17.58 7.07 5.39
CA ARG A 87 -17.41 5.87 6.25
C ARG A 87 -17.28 4.60 5.44
N ARG A 88 -18.14 4.39 4.43
CA ARG A 88 -18.11 3.23 3.53
C ARG A 88 -16.76 3.15 2.81
N LEU A 89 -16.34 4.24 2.17
CA LEU A 89 -15.05 4.32 1.46
C LEU A 89 -13.86 4.13 2.42
N LYS A 90 -13.94 4.63 3.66
CA LYS A 90 -12.93 4.35 4.68
C LYS A 90 -12.91 2.87 5.06
N ALA A 91 -14.05 2.24 5.34
CA ALA A 91 -14.11 0.83 5.70
C ALA A 91 -13.62 -0.09 4.57
N GLU A 92 -13.96 0.22 3.31
CA GLU A 92 -13.42 -0.46 2.12
C GLU A 92 -11.91 -0.26 1.99
N SER A 93 -11.39 0.93 2.26
CA SER A 93 -9.94 1.22 2.24
C SER A 93 -9.18 0.49 3.35
N ASP A 94 -9.70 0.53 4.58
CA ASP A 94 -9.10 -0.14 5.75
C ASP A 94 -9.07 -1.67 5.54
N ALA A 95 -10.16 -2.25 5.02
CA ALA A 95 -10.23 -3.67 4.69
C ALA A 95 -9.31 -4.07 3.53
N ALA A 96 -9.15 -3.21 2.52
CA ALA A 96 -8.19 -3.43 1.43
C ALA A 96 -6.74 -3.38 1.93
N VAL A 97 -6.42 -2.49 2.88
CA VAL A 97 -5.10 -2.45 3.54
C VAL A 97 -4.86 -3.71 4.38
N GLU A 98 -5.82 -4.14 5.22
CA GLU A 98 -5.68 -5.39 5.99
C GLU A 98 -5.47 -6.60 5.06
N GLY A 99 -6.25 -6.70 3.98
CA GLY A 99 -6.11 -7.74 2.97
C GLY A 99 -4.71 -7.74 2.33
N TYR A 100 -4.25 -6.58 1.88
CA TYR A 100 -2.92 -6.43 1.27
C TYR A 100 -1.78 -6.75 2.24
N GLU A 101 -1.82 -6.27 3.49
CA GLU A 101 -0.80 -6.57 4.50
C GLU A 101 -0.75 -8.06 4.85
N LYS A 102 -1.93 -8.70 4.94
CA LYS A 102 -2.08 -10.14 5.18
C LYS A 102 -1.54 -10.98 4.02
N GLU A 103 -1.83 -10.61 2.77
CA GLU A 103 -1.27 -11.25 1.58
C GLU A 103 0.24 -11.05 1.48
N LEU A 104 0.74 -9.83 1.73
CA LEU A 104 2.17 -9.52 1.73
C LEU A 104 2.92 -10.30 2.83
N SER A 105 2.32 -10.45 4.01
CA SER A 105 2.85 -11.26 5.11
C SER A 105 2.89 -12.74 4.73
N ALA A 106 1.79 -13.29 4.19
CA ALA A 106 1.72 -14.67 3.72
C ALA A 106 2.68 -14.97 2.57
N ALA A 107 2.87 -14.02 1.64
CA ALA A 107 3.82 -14.14 0.53
C ALA A 107 5.28 -14.14 1.03
N LYS A 108 5.62 -13.25 1.98
CA LYS A 108 6.94 -13.25 2.64
C LYS A 108 7.20 -14.57 3.39
N ALA A 109 6.22 -15.06 4.15
CA ALA A 109 6.33 -16.32 4.88
C ALA A 109 6.55 -17.52 3.93
N LYS A 110 5.75 -17.62 2.86
CA LYS A 110 5.94 -18.63 1.80
C LYS A 110 7.30 -18.52 1.12
N GLY A 111 7.77 -17.31 0.82
CA GLY A 111 9.10 -17.08 0.24
C GLY A 111 10.24 -17.58 1.12
N VAL A 112 10.16 -17.33 2.45
CA VAL A 112 11.13 -17.85 3.43
C VAL A 112 11.05 -19.37 3.53
N GLN A 113 9.84 -19.96 3.55
CA GLN A 113 9.65 -21.41 3.58
C GLN A 113 10.25 -22.10 2.34
N ILE A 114 9.97 -21.58 1.13
CA ILE A 114 10.53 -22.08 -0.12
C ILE A 114 12.05 -21.95 -0.13
N ALA A 115 12.60 -20.83 0.34
CA ALA A 115 14.04 -20.63 0.42
C ALA A 115 14.73 -21.56 1.43
N SER A 116 14.08 -21.92 2.54
CA SER A 116 14.61 -22.91 3.49
C SER A 116 14.56 -24.31 2.90
N ALA A 117 13.40 -24.73 2.40
CA ALA A 117 13.20 -26.05 1.79
C ALA A 117 14.14 -26.30 0.60
N ALA A 118 14.38 -25.30 -0.26
CA ALA A 118 15.33 -25.40 -1.36
C ALA A 118 16.79 -25.53 -0.88
N ARG A 119 17.19 -24.84 0.19
CA ARG A 119 18.53 -24.97 0.80
C ARG A 119 18.72 -26.32 1.48
N GLU A 120 17.69 -26.81 2.15
CA GLU A 120 17.69 -28.11 2.83
C GLU A 120 17.76 -29.26 1.81
N ALA A 121 16.96 -29.19 0.73
CA ALA A 121 16.99 -30.14 -0.38
C ALA A 121 18.36 -30.13 -1.08
N ALA A 122 18.87 -28.97 -1.51
CA ALA A 122 20.18 -28.88 -2.17
C ALA A 122 21.33 -29.34 -1.27
N LYS A 123 21.24 -29.13 0.05
CA LYS A 123 22.23 -29.66 1.02
C LYS A 123 22.14 -31.18 1.14
N ALA A 124 20.93 -31.75 1.14
CA ALA A 124 20.74 -33.20 1.19
C ALA A 124 21.26 -33.87 -0.10
N GLU A 125 20.92 -33.31 -1.26
CA GLU A 125 21.37 -33.74 -2.59
C GLU A 125 22.90 -33.68 -2.71
N ALA A 126 23.52 -32.54 -2.41
CA ALA A 126 24.99 -32.41 -2.43
C ALA A 126 25.70 -33.33 -1.41
N THR A 127 25.03 -33.70 -0.31
CA THR A 127 25.57 -34.71 0.63
C THR A 127 25.49 -36.12 0.04
N ALA A 128 24.36 -36.46 -0.60
CA ALA A 128 24.15 -37.76 -1.23
C ALA A 128 25.09 -37.97 -2.44
N GLU A 129 25.21 -36.97 -3.32
CA GLU A 129 26.19 -36.99 -4.42
C GLU A 129 27.61 -37.15 -3.89
N ARG A 130 27.99 -36.37 -2.87
CA ARG A 130 29.32 -36.46 -2.27
C ARG A 130 29.61 -37.87 -1.73
N THR A 131 28.69 -38.47 -0.98
CA THR A 131 28.88 -39.83 -0.45
C THR A 131 28.91 -40.88 -1.57
N ALA A 132 28.15 -40.71 -2.65
CA ALA A 132 28.22 -41.59 -3.82
C ALA A 132 29.58 -41.48 -4.54
N VAL A 133 30.09 -40.25 -4.73
CA VAL A 133 31.42 -40.00 -5.32
C VAL A 133 32.55 -40.52 -4.43
N GLU A 134 32.46 -40.34 -3.11
CA GLU A 134 33.43 -40.88 -2.15
C GLU A 134 33.45 -42.42 -2.18
N ALA A 135 32.30 -43.08 -2.31
CA ALA A 135 32.21 -44.54 -2.43
C ALA A 135 32.78 -45.05 -3.77
N GLU A 136 32.44 -44.42 -4.90
CA GLU A 136 33.01 -44.76 -6.21
C GLU A 136 34.52 -44.48 -6.30
N LEU A 137 35.01 -43.45 -5.62
CA LEU A 137 36.45 -43.17 -5.52
C LEU A 137 37.17 -44.22 -4.68
N ALA A 138 36.63 -44.57 -3.50
CA ALA A 138 37.20 -45.62 -2.64
C ALA A 138 37.27 -46.98 -3.36
N LYS A 139 36.24 -47.34 -4.12
CA LYS A 139 36.22 -48.54 -4.97
C LYS A 139 37.31 -48.49 -6.05
N LYS A 140 37.45 -47.38 -6.77
CA LYS A 140 38.50 -47.22 -7.81
C LYS A 140 39.91 -47.24 -7.25
N ILE A 141 40.11 -46.75 -6.03
CA ILE A 141 41.39 -46.88 -5.31
C ILE A 141 41.67 -48.36 -5.01
N ALA A 142 40.72 -49.11 -4.44
CA ALA A 142 40.89 -50.53 -4.16
C ALA A 142 41.13 -51.38 -5.43
N GLU A 143 40.44 -51.08 -6.54
CA GLU A 143 40.65 -51.71 -7.85
C GLU A 143 42.07 -51.40 -8.39
N ALA A 144 42.55 -50.16 -8.24
CA ALA A 144 43.90 -49.77 -8.64
C ALA A 144 44.99 -50.41 -7.76
N GLU A 145 44.79 -50.47 -6.43
CA GLU A 145 45.71 -51.13 -5.49
C GLU A 145 45.84 -52.62 -5.78
N ALA A 146 44.72 -53.32 -6.06
CA ALA A 146 44.73 -54.71 -6.47
C ALA A 146 45.46 -54.94 -7.80
N SER A 147 45.25 -54.06 -8.78
CA SER A 147 45.96 -54.08 -10.07
C SER A 147 47.47 -53.85 -9.91
N ILE A 148 47.87 -52.90 -9.06
CA ILE A 148 49.28 -52.63 -8.74
C ILE A 148 49.92 -53.84 -8.02
N ALA A 149 49.19 -54.51 -7.13
CA ALA A 149 49.67 -55.71 -6.45
C ALA A 149 49.89 -56.89 -7.42
N ASP A 150 48.97 -57.12 -8.35
CA ASP A 150 49.09 -58.15 -9.40
C ASP A 150 50.24 -57.84 -10.38
N MET A 151 50.35 -56.61 -10.88
CA MET A 151 51.48 -56.18 -11.71
C MET A 151 52.83 -56.33 -10.99
N LYS A 152 52.89 -56.00 -9.70
CA LYS A 152 54.10 -56.19 -8.87
C LYS A 152 54.44 -57.68 -8.69
N ALA A 153 53.45 -58.54 -8.48
CA ALA A 153 53.67 -59.99 -8.37
C ALA A 153 54.21 -60.58 -9.68
N LYS A 154 53.64 -60.18 -10.82
CA LYS A 154 54.10 -60.58 -12.17
C LYS A 154 55.53 -60.12 -12.45
N ALA A 155 55.84 -58.84 -12.21
CA ALA A 155 57.18 -58.30 -12.41
C ALA A 155 58.24 -59.00 -11.56
N ILE A 156 57.92 -59.40 -10.32
CA ILE A 156 58.84 -60.17 -9.47
C ILE A 156 59.07 -61.59 -10.02
N ALA A 157 58.03 -62.25 -10.54
CA ALA A 157 58.14 -63.56 -11.17
C ALA A 157 58.93 -63.51 -12.49
N GLU A 158 58.72 -62.47 -13.31
CA GLU A 158 59.48 -62.24 -14.54
C GLU A 158 60.98 -62.01 -14.25
N VAL A 159 61.32 -61.27 -13.18
CA VAL A 159 62.71 -61.09 -12.74
C VAL A 159 63.37 -62.42 -12.35
N ASP A 160 62.66 -63.32 -11.64
CA ASP A 160 63.19 -64.65 -11.31
C ASP A 160 63.43 -65.51 -12.56
N THR A 161 62.55 -65.42 -13.56
CA THR A 161 62.74 -66.08 -14.87
C THR A 161 63.95 -65.52 -15.60
N ILE A 162 64.02 -64.20 -15.79
CA ILE A 162 65.12 -63.52 -16.50
C ILE A 162 66.46 -63.77 -15.80
N ALA A 163 66.50 -63.79 -14.47
CA ALA A 163 67.70 -64.12 -13.71
C ALA A 163 68.17 -65.57 -13.98
N THR A 164 67.23 -66.53 -13.98
CA THR A 164 67.54 -67.95 -14.25
C THR A 164 68.05 -68.16 -15.67
N GLU A 165 67.40 -67.55 -16.67
CA GLU A 165 67.83 -67.59 -18.08
C GLU A 165 69.21 -66.94 -18.27
N THR A 166 69.43 -65.77 -17.67
CA THR A 166 70.70 -65.04 -17.76
C THR A 166 71.85 -65.82 -17.12
N VAL A 167 71.62 -66.44 -15.95
CA VAL A 167 72.62 -67.31 -15.29
C VAL A 167 72.93 -68.54 -16.15
N ALA A 168 71.94 -69.18 -16.76
CA ALA A 168 72.16 -70.32 -17.63
C ALA A 168 73.05 -69.96 -18.84
N VAL A 169 72.77 -68.84 -19.52
CA VAL A 169 73.57 -68.34 -20.66
C VAL A 169 75.00 -67.98 -20.25
N ILE A 170 75.19 -67.32 -19.09
CA ILE A 170 76.53 -66.97 -18.58
C ILE A 170 77.33 -68.24 -18.24
N VAL A 171 76.72 -69.24 -17.60
CA VAL A 171 77.39 -70.50 -17.25
C VAL A 171 77.73 -71.31 -18.50
N GLU A 172 76.87 -71.34 -19.52
CA GLU A 172 77.18 -71.99 -20.80
C GLU A 172 78.37 -71.34 -21.51
N GLN A 173 78.42 -69.99 -21.58
CA GLN A 173 79.55 -69.27 -22.16
C GLN A 173 80.87 -69.47 -21.39
N LEU A 174 80.81 -69.60 -20.06
CA LEU A 174 82.02 -69.79 -19.22
C LEU A 174 82.52 -71.23 -19.17
N THR A 175 81.65 -72.22 -19.33
CA THR A 175 81.99 -73.65 -19.17
C THR A 175 82.01 -74.45 -20.47
N GLY A 176 81.49 -73.90 -21.57
CA GLY A 176 81.42 -74.56 -22.88
C GLY A 176 80.49 -75.79 -22.91
N LYS A 177 79.55 -75.88 -21.97
CA LYS A 177 78.55 -76.95 -21.86
C LYS A 177 77.20 -76.36 -21.47
N PRO A 178 76.08 -76.81 -22.06
CA PRO A 178 74.76 -76.39 -21.63
C PRO A 178 74.48 -76.92 -20.21
N LEU A 179 74.08 -76.03 -19.31
CA LEU A 179 73.53 -76.40 -18.01
C LEU A 179 72.05 -76.77 -18.18
N SER A 180 71.50 -77.72 -17.41
CA SER A 180 70.06 -77.98 -17.50
C SER A 180 69.26 -76.84 -16.84
N PRO A 181 68.08 -76.47 -17.36
CA PRO A 181 67.24 -75.44 -16.76
C PRO A 181 66.84 -75.74 -15.30
N ALA A 182 66.78 -77.03 -14.93
CA ALA A 182 66.46 -77.45 -13.57
C ALA A 182 67.61 -77.14 -12.59
N ASP A 183 68.87 -77.34 -13.02
CA ASP A 183 70.05 -77.06 -12.19
C ASP A 183 70.26 -75.54 -12.02
N ALA A 184 70.01 -74.76 -13.08
CA ALA A 184 70.02 -73.30 -13.02
C ALA A 184 68.99 -72.76 -12.01
N ALA A 185 67.73 -73.23 -12.09
CA ALA A 185 66.67 -72.83 -11.18
C ALA A 185 66.95 -73.26 -9.72
N ALA A 186 67.54 -74.43 -9.52
CA ALA A 186 67.95 -74.91 -8.19
C ALA A 186 69.04 -74.04 -7.57
N ALA A 187 70.05 -73.61 -8.35
CA ALA A 187 71.11 -72.73 -7.87
C ALA A 187 70.57 -71.33 -7.48
N VAL A 188 69.73 -70.72 -8.32
CA VAL A 188 69.13 -69.40 -8.04
C VAL A 188 68.21 -69.44 -6.82
N THR A 189 67.43 -70.51 -6.63
CA THR A 189 66.54 -70.67 -5.47
C THR A 189 67.24 -71.15 -4.19
N ALA A 190 68.49 -71.60 -4.27
CA ALA A 190 69.35 -71.83 -3.10
C ALA A 190 69.89 -70.50 -2.56
N GLU A 191 70.47 -69.65 -3.41
CA GLU A 191 71.03 -68.35 -3.01
C GLU A 191 69.94 -67.39 -2.49
N LYS A 192 68.72 -67.43 -3.08
CA LYS A 192 67.55 -66.65 -2.63
C LYS A 192 66.98 -67.07 -1.26
N ARG A 193 67.64 -67.99 -0.54
CA ARG A 193 67.32 -68.43 0.84
C ARG A 193 68.44 -68.19 1.87
N GLY A 194 69.56 -67.58 1.46
CA GLY A 194 70.61 -67.08 2.37
C GLY A 194 70.25 -65.74 2.99
#